data_AF-A0A1G6CNL7-F1
#
_entry.id   AF-A0A1G6CNL7-F1
#
_cell.length_a   1.000
_cell.length_b   1.000
_cell.length_c   1.000
_cell.angle_alpha   90.00
_cell.angle_beta   90.00
_cell.angle_gamma   90.00
#
_symmetry.space_group_name_H-M   'P 1'
#
loop_
_entity.id
_entity.type
_entity.pdbx_description
1 polymer ?
#
loop_
_entity_poly.entity_id
_entity_poly.type
_entity_poly.pdbx_seq_one_letter_code
_entity_poly.pdbx_strand_id
1 'polypeptide(L)'
;MNTNLAIQQQYVRTQLRRITIAVIALCAVWLIFSIRPVHAAQAGDTVTYNNNIIATYTNSNTVTYHPSEDSNQNYKWLNYLLSKSGKLTINIPSGSDFHINGPLIPTSNKTINATGSTITMKPNTYVMMTNPTKAIKNLTIKGGTWRSPDDGGRKGSMFQFAFASNITLDGIDVNANFSGHSIEIIACSNVTIKNCTVRAIGSNPKNCKEEQIQIDVSTKATAPKVAAYGAKYVKGQTCKNIKIINNTVYGARAIGVNYHASCPSKYHKNIVIKNNVLHSTTSEAIQFFNVINGTISGNKIRTDATRKTDNASYTIAVHIQNNGKAPAAMKSSVITVKNNLIYGNRNGIYVKGYSTSGRFGKVKVTKNTVYCKKGKANCIDQTRGSCRSFKVTANKKHKWTKSTDIQVNLA
;
A
#
# COMPACT_ATOMS: atom_id res chain seq x y z
N MET A 1 -72.01 22.16 48.55
CA MET A 1 -71.22 21.07 47.92
C MET A 1 -69.94 21.53 47.19
N ASN A 2 -69.66 22.83 47.00
CA ASN A 2 -68.51 23.28 46.18
C ASN A 2 -67.20 23.61 46.94
N THR A 3 -67.17 23.65 48.26
CA THR A 3 -65.98 24.03 49.05
C THR A 3 -65.01 22.88 49.30
N ASN A 4 -65.51 21.65 49.49
CA ASN A 4 -64.66 20.46 49.72
C ASN A 4 -63.87 20.01 48.48
N LEU A 5 -64.40 20.26 47.27
CA LEU A 5 -63.72 19.89 46.02
C LEU A 5 -62.50 20.79 45.76
N ALA A 6 -62.59 22.08 46.11
CA ALA A 6 -61.50 23.04 45.95
C ALA A 6 -60.31 22.74 46.88
N ILE A 7 -60.59 22.35 48.13
CA ILE A 7 -59.56 22.00 49.12
C ILE A 7 -58.84 20.71 48.70
N GLN A 8 -59.56 19.69 48.24
CA GLN A 8 -58.94 18.45 47.74
C GLN A 8 -58.08 18.71 46.49
N GLN A 9 -58.54 19.52 45.53
CA GLN A 9 -57.74 19.86 44.35
C GLN A 9 -56.47 20.63 44.70
N GLN A 10 -56.52 21.52 45.69
CA GLN A 10 -55.35 22.27 46.16
C GLN A 10 -54.35 21.36 46.89
N TYR A 11 -54.83 20.41 47.70
CA TYR A 11 -53.98 19.42 48.36
C TYR A 11 -53.27 18.52 47.34
N VAL A 12 -54.00 18.00 46.34
CA VAL A 12 -53.43 17.16 45.27
C VAL A 12 -52.41 17.93 44.42
N ARG A 13 -52.68 19.20 44.07
CA ARG A 13 -51.72 20.06 43.37
C ARG A 13 -50.44 20.31 44.18
N THR A 14 -50.55 20.43 45.49
CA THR A 14 -49.41 20.64 46.38
C THR A 14 -48.56 19.38 46.51
N GLN A 15 -49.20 18.20 46.62
CA GLN A 15 -48.50 16.91 46.63
C GLN A 15 -47.82 16.61 45.29
N LEU A 16 -48.51 16.86 44.16
CA LEU A 16 -47.92 16.75 42.82
C LEU A 16 -46.73 17.68 42.65
N ARG A 17 -46.80 18.93 43.12
CA ARG A 17 -45.64 19.85 43.09
C ARG A 17 -44.46 19.32 43.91
N ARG A 18 -44.70 18.76 45.10
CA ARG A 18 -43.64 18.19 45.95
C ARG A 18 -43.00 16.96 45.29
N ILE A 19 -43.80 16.09 44.68
CA ILE A 19 -43.31 14.92 43.94
C ILE A 19 -42.50 15.37 42.70
N THR A 20 -42.99 16.36 41.95
CA THR A 20 -42.27 16.89 40.78
C THR A 20 -40.94 17.53 41.17
N ILE A 21 -40.89 18.29 42.28
CA ILE A 21 -39.64 18.87 42.79
C ILE A 21 -38.67 17.78 43.26
N ALA A 22 -39.16 16.74 43.94
CA ALA A 22 -38.34 15.61 44.38
C ALA A 22 -37.78 14.80 43.18
N VAL A 23 -38.57 14.58 42.14
CA VAL A 23 -38.15 13.89 40.91
C VAL A 23 -37.13 14.73 40.12
N ILE A 24 -37.31 16.05 40.03
CA ILE A 24 -36.34 16.95 39.40
C ILE A 24 -35.02 16.96 40.19
N ALA A 25 -35.07 16.98 41.52
CA ALA A 25 -33.88 16.90 42.37
C ALA A 25 -33.14 15.57 42.21
N LEU A 26 -33.85 14.43 42.13
CA LEU A 26 -33.28 13.11 41.85
C LEU A 26 -32.63 13.02 40.46
N CYS A 27 -33.26 13.60 39.43
CA CYS A 27 -32.70 13.68 38.08
C CYS A 27 -31.46 14.60 38.04
N ALA A 28 -31.46 15.72 38.78
CA ALA A 28 -30.32 16.62 38.87
C ALA A 28 -29.13 15.97 39.59
N VAL A 29 -29.37 15.19 40.64
CA VAL A 29 -28.32 14.42 41.33
C VAL A 29 -27.73 13.33 40.42
N TRP A 30 -28.53 12.69 39.56
CA TRP A 30 -28.03 11.75 38.56
C TRP A 30 -27.22 12.41 37.43
N LEU A 31 -27.57 13.64 37.04
CA LEU A 31 -26.82 14.44 36.06
C LEU A 31 -25.47 14.94 36.60
N ILE A 32 -25.32 15.11 37.92
CA ILE A 32 -24.08 15.58 38.55
C ILE A 32 -23.04 14.45 38.71
N PHE A 33 -23.45 13.17 38.68
CA PHE A 33 -22.56 12.04 38.97
C PHE A 33 -21.87 11.36 37.77
N SER A 34 -21.97 11.88 36.55
CA SER A 34 -21.35 11.17 35.40
C SER A 34 -20.82 12.01 34.23
N ILE A 35 -20.59 13.30 34.42
CA ILE A 35 -19.78 14.09 33.48
C ILE A 35 -18.44 14.39 34.14
N ARG A 36 -17.61 13.36 34.36
CA ARG A 36 -16.16 13.64 34.43
C ARG A 36 -15.81 14.26 33.07
N PRO A 37 -15.19 15.46 33.02
CA PRO A 37 -14.70 15.96 31.75
C PRO A 37 -13.77 14.88 31.22
N VAL A 38 -14.02 14.38 30.01
CA VAL A 38 -13.01 13.62 29.30
C VAL A 38 -11.95 14.65 28.95
N HIS A 39 -11.02 14.88 29.88
CA HIS A 39 -9.89 15.78 29.66
C HIS A 39 -9.14 15.20 28.46
N ALA A 40 -9.02 16.01 27.40
CA ALA A 40 -8.18 15.65 26.27
C ALA A 40 -6.75 15.45 26.80
N ALA A 41 -6.10 14.38 26.37
CA ALA A 41 -4.73 14.08 26.78
C ALA A 41 -3.82 15.30 26.56
N GLN A 42 -2.95 15.56 27.52
CA GLN A 42 -2.00 16.67 27.51
C GLN A 42 -0.57 16.16 27.38
N ALA A 43 0.36 17.08 27.09
CA ALA A 43 1.77 16.73 27.06
C ALA A 43 2.21 16.25 28.46
N GLY A 44 2.96 15.15 28.51
CA GLY A 44 3.38 14.51 29.77
C GLY A 44 2.47 13.38 30.22
N ASP A 45 1.21 13.33 29.78
CA ASP A 45 0.32 12.22 30.12
C ASP A 45 0.88 10.88 29.63
N THR A 46 0.77 9.84 30.45
CA THR A 46 1.24 8.51 30.09
C THR A 46 0.12 7.64 29.53
N VAL A 47 0.46 6.82 28.53
CA VAL A 47 -0.37 5.69 28.11
C VAL A 47 0.12 4.44 28.82
N THR A 48 -0.77 3.75 29.51
CA THR A 48 -0.45 2.48 30.18
C THR A 48 -1.11 1.29 29.50
N TYR A 49 -0.45 0.12 29.57
CA TYR A 49 -1.00 -1.17 29.16
C TYR A 49 -0.48 -2.25 30.11
N ASN A 50 -1.38 -2.97 30.79
CA ASN A 50 -1.05 -3.96 31.83
C ASN A 50 -0.01 -3.42 32.84
N ASN A 51 -0.29 -2.26 33.43
CA ASN A 51 0.57 -1.56 34.41
C ASN A 51 1.93 -1.06 33.90
N ASN A 52 2.24 -1.23 32.61
CA ASN A 52 3.47 -0.67 32.00
C ASN A 52 3.16 0.68 31.36
N ILE A 53 4.05 1.66 31.51
CA ILE A 53 4.02 2.91 30.74
C ILE A 53 4.60 2.61 29.35
N ILE A 54 3.75 2.67 28.32
CA ILE A 54 4.11 2.24 26.96
C ILE A 54 4.34 3.42 26.01
N ALA A 55 3.86 4.60 26.37
CA ALA A 55 4.04 5.83 25.61
C ALA A 55 3.79 7.05 26.49
N THR A 56 4.33 8.19 26.09
CA THR A 56 4.05 9.50 26.71
C THR A 56 3.50 10.46 25.66
N TYR A 57 2.39 11.13 25.95
CA TYR A 57 1.84 12.16 25.07
C TYR A 57 2.79 13.35 24.99
N THR A 58 3.07 13.79 23.77
CA THR A 58 3.78 15.06 23.48
C THR A 58 2.79 16.18 23.20
N ASN A 59 1.57 15.82 22.81
CA ASN A 59 0.37 16.66 22.71
C ASN A 59 -0.85 15.73 22.60
N SER A 60 -2.06 16.28 22.52
CA SER A 60 -3.31 15.52 22.54
C SER A 60 -3.47 14.42 21.49
N ASN A 61 -2.72 14.48 20.38
CA ASN A 61 -2.83 13.50 19.28
C ASN A 61 -1.48 12.87 18.91
N THR A 62 -0.44 13.04 19.73
CA THR A 62 0.91 12.53 19.44
C THR A 62 1.51 11.91 20.68
N VAL A 63 2.00 10.69 20.56
CA VAL A 63 2.71 9.98 21.63
C VAL A 63 4.13 9.62 21.19
N THR A 64 5.08 9.67 22.12
CA THR A 64 6.38 9.02 21.99
C THR A 64 6.27 7.62 22.57
N TYR A 65 6.53 6.63 21.74
CA TYR A 65 6.51 5.21 22.11
C TYR A 65 7.74 4.85 22.94
N HIS A 66 7.57 3.98 23.93
CA HIS A 66 8.64 3.41 24.76
C HIS A 66 8.83 1.94 24.39
N PRO A 67 9.86 1.60 23.58
CA PRO A 67 10.17 0.21 23.27
C PRO A 67 10.53 -0.60 24.52
N SER A 68 10.24 -1.88 24.48
CA SER A 68 10.66 -2.90 25.44
C SER A 68 11.66 -3.84 24.77
N GLU A 69 12.50 -4.51 25.55
CA GLU A 69 13.33 -5.62 25.07
C GLU A 69 12.48 -6.85 24.70
N ASP A 70 11.27 -6.96 25.26
CA ASP A 70 10.35 -8.06 24.97
C ASP A 70 9.55 -7.81 23.67
N SER A 71 9.85 -8.59 22.63
CA SER A 71 9.18 -8.50 21.34
C SER A 71 7.66 -8.72 21.37
N ASN A 72 7.16 -9.50 22.33
CA ASN A 72 5.73 -9.74 22.51
C ASN A 72 5.05 -8.53 23.17
N GLN A 73 5.74 -7.84 24.09
CA GLN A 73 5.28 -6.57 24.64
C GLN A 73 5.20 -5.52 23.55
N ASN A 74 6.25 -5.35 22.75
CA ASN A 74 6.25 -4.37 21.66
C ASN A 74 5.10 -4.56 20.68
N TYR A 75 4.89 -5.81 20.25
CA TYR A 75 3.77 -6.19 19.39
C TYR A 75 2.41 -5.80 20.00
N LYS A 76 2.19 -6.09 21.28
CA LYS A 76 0.92 -5.78 21.97
C LYS A 76 0.74 -4.27 22.18
N TRP A 77 1.79 -3.59 22.62
CA TRP A 77 1.76 -2.15 22.95
C TRP A 77 1.53 -1.30 21.70
N LEU A 78 2.26 -1.57 20.61
CA LEU A 78 2.03 -0.87 19.35
C LEU A 78 0.63 -1.12 18.81
N ASN A 79 0.13 -2.36 18.86
CA ASN A 79 -1.24 -2.65 18.45
C ASN A 79 -2.28 -1.97 19.34
N TYR A 80 -2.05 -1.86 20.64
CA TYR A 80 -2.91 -1.10 21.54
C TYR A 80 -2.98 0.37 21.11
N LEU A 81 -1.83 1.02 20.89
CA LEU A 81 -1.79 2.40 20.39
C LEU A 81 -2.48 2.54 19.02
N LEU A 82 -2.25 1.60 18.11
CA LEU A 82 -2.84 1.58 16.77
C LEU A 82 -4.35 1.30 16.77
N SER A 83 -4.88 0.72 17.84
CA SER A 83 -6.31 0.46 18.01
C SER A 83 -7.10 1.62 18.63
N LYS A 84 -6.41 2.59 19.25
CA LYS A 84 -7.05 3.77 19.85
C LYS A 84 -7.91 4.51 18.82
N SER A 85 -9.05 5.01 19.26
CA SER A 85 -9.95 5.81 18.43
C SER A 85 -9.32 7.16 18.07
N GLY A 86 -9.86 7.80 17.04
CA GLY A 86 -9.42 9.13 16.63
C GLY A 86 -8.03 9.16 15.96
N LYS A 87 -7.54 10.38 15.77
CA LYS A 87 -6.24 10.65 15.15
C LYS A 87 -5.13 10.40 16.18
N LEU A 88 -4.13 9.61 15.82
CA LEU A 88 -2.96 9.42 16.67
C LEU A 88 -1.69 9.33 15.82
N THR A 89 -0.68 10.09 16.22
CA THR A 89 0.69 10.00 15.74
C THR A 89 1.53 9.27 16.77
N ILE A 90 2.19 8.18 16.38
CA ILE A 90 3.08 7.38 17.21
C ILE A 90 4.50 7.67 16.74
N ASN A 91 5.28 8.37 17.56
CA ASN A 91 6.70 8.61 17.32
C ASN A 91 7.49 7.49 17.98
N ILE A 92 8.17 6.68 17.16
CA ILE A 92 9.19 5.76 17.63
C ILE A 92 10.50 6.57 17.72
N PRO A 93 11.19 6.58 18.87
CA PRO A 93 12.42 7.33 19.02
C PRO A 93 13.48 6.92 17.98
N SER A 94 14.18 7.90 17.40
CA SER A 94 15.34 7.62 16.54
C SER A 94 16.41 6.87 17.34
N GLY A 95 17.10 5.93 16.72
CA GLY A 95 18.05 5.04 17.39
C GLY A 95 17.42 3.84 18.09
N SER A 96 16.07 3.74 18.15
CA SER A 96 15.42 2.52 18.64
C SER A 96 15.70 1.36 17.70
N ASP A 97 16.09 0.21 18.26
CA ASP A 97 16.18 -1.07 17.57
C ASP A 97 15.46 -2.11 18.42
N PHE A 98 14.35 -2.64 17.91
CA PHE A 98 13.55 -3.58 18.68
C PHE A 98 12.78 -4.56 17.78
N HIS A 99 12.31 -5.63 18.42
CA HIS A 99 11.62 -6.71 17.75
C HIS A 99 10.11 -6.67 18.00
N ILE A 100 9.30 -7.17 17.07
CA ILE A 100 7.85 -7.39 17.24
C ILE A 100 7.47 -8.84 16.95
N ASN A 101 6.71 -9.47 17.85
CA ASN A 101 6.34 -10.89 17.77
C ASN A 101 5.09 -11.19 16.91
N GLY A 102 4.61 -10.22 16.13
CA GLY A 102 3.38 -10.37 15.35
C GLY A 102 3.09 -9.16 14.46
N PRO A 103 2.06 -9.25 13.58
CA PRO A 103 1.74 -8.20 12.63
C PRO A 103 1.07 -7.00 13.29
N LEU A 104 1.47 -5.79 12.92
CA LEU A 104 0.76 -4.57 13.31
C LEU A 104 -0.56 -4.45 12.52
N ILE A 105 -1.65 -4.15 13.22
CA ILE A 105 -3.01 -4.08 12.70
C ILE A 105 -3.57 -2.66 12.94
N PRO A 106 -3.25 -1.70 12.07
CA PRO A 106 -3.69 -0.32 12.24
C PRO A 106 -5.21 -0.17 12.08
N THR A 107 -5.78 0.79 12.81
CA THR A 107 -7.09 1.37 12.52
C THR A 107 -6.94 2.65 11.69
N SER A 108 -8.05 3.33 11.38
CA SER A 108 -8.02 4.59 10.63
C SER A 108 -7.36 5.74 11.40
N ASN A 109 -6.90 6.75 10.67
CA ASN A 109 -6.33 8.01 11.20
C ASN A 109 -5.08 7.79 12.05
N LYS A 110 -4.14 6.99 11.56
CA LYS A 110 -2.88 6.70 12.26
C LYS A 110 -1.70 7.22 11.49
N THR A 111 -0.73 7.76 12.21
CA THR A 111 0.60 8.08 11.70
C THR A 111 1.63 7.36 12.55
N ILE A 112 2.57 6.66 11.94
CA ILE A 112 3.76 6.13 12.60
C ILE A 112 4.95 6.89 12.05
N ASN A 113 5.73 7.53 12.92
CA ASN A 113 7.01 8.13 12.58
C ASN A 113 8.11 7.24 13.17
N ALA A 114 8.86 6.57 12.31
CA ALA A 114 9.92 5.62 12.67
C ALA A 114 11.27 6.01 12.06
N THR A 115 11.43 7.26 11.61
CA THR A 115 12.68 7.74 11.02
C THR A 115 13.84 7.53 11.99
N GLY A 116 14.88 6.83 11.51
CA GLY A 116 16.06 6.49 12.31
C GLY A 116 15.89 5.28 13.24
N SER A 117 14.76 4.56 13.18
CA SER A 117 14.51 3.36 13.99
C SER A 117 14.60 2.08 13.14
N THR A 118 14.98 0.97 13.77
CA THR A 118 14.92 -0.38 13.20
C THR A 118 13.84 -1.19 13.91
N ILE A 119 12.97 -1.83 13.13
CA ILE A 119 11.91 -2.70 13.61
C ILE A 119 12.05 -4.05 12.92
N THR A 120 12.41 -5.06 13.70
CA THR A 120 12.59 -6.43 13.23
C THR A 120 11.40 -7.29 13.61
N MET A 121 10.79 -7.98 12.66
CA MET A 121 9.64 -8.83 12.94
C MET A 121 10.03 -10.22 13.45
N LYS A 122 9.05 -11.01 13.92
CA LYS A 122 9.19 -12.47 14.07
C LYS A 122 9.44 -13.14 12.71
N PRO A 123 10.24 -14.23 12.63
CA PRO A 123 10.29 -15.05 11.43
C PRO A 123 8.88 -15.42 10.92
N ASN A 124 8.71 -15.43 9.60
CA ASN A 124 7.46 -15.84 8.96
C ASN A 124 6.18 -15.05 9.34
N THR A 125 6.27 -13.80 9.82
CA THR A 125 5.09 -12.91 10.02
C THR A 125 5.05 -11.69 9.08
N TYR A 126 3.93 -10.98 8.97
CA TYR A 126 3.88 -9.66 8.30
C TYR A 126 4.43 -8.57 9.23
N VAL A 127 5.01 -7.49 8.69
CA VAL A 127 5.18 -6.25 9.47
C VAL A 127 3.81 -5.73 9.85
N MET A 128 2.97 -5.58 8.84
CA MET A 128 1.69 -4.92 8.96
C MET A 128 0.70 -5.47 7.95
N MET A 129 -0.52 -5.67 8.41
CA MET A 129 -1.62 -6.07 7.54
C MET A 129 -2.93 -5.39 7.90
N THR A 130 -3.81 -5.22 6.92
CA THR A 130 -5.17 -4.72 7.16
C THR A 130 -6.21 -5.82 6.97
N ASN A 131 -7.31 -5.67 7.71
CA ASN A 131 -8.44 -6.57 7.63
C ASN A 131 -9.52 -5.98 6.70
N PRO A 132 -9.94 -6.67 5.63
CA PRO A 132 -10.96 -6.17 4.72
C PRO A 132 -12.36 -6.01 5.36
N THR A 133 -12.64 -6.65 6.50
CA THR A 133 -13.88 -6.44 7.26
C THR A 133 -13.86 -5.13 8.07
N LYS A 134 -12.66 -4.60 8.32
CA LYS A 134 -12.43 -3.33 9.01
C LYS A 134 -11.62 -2.40 8.10
N ALA A 135 -12.17 -2.13 6.91
CA ALA A 135 -11.53 -1.25 5.92
C ALA A 135 -11.09 0.06 6.56
N ILE A 136 -9.79 0.39 6.41
CA ILE A 136 -9.20 1.57 7.05
C ILE A 136 -8.99 2.71 6.06
N LYS A 137 -8.90 3.92 6.60
CA LYS A 137 -8.47 5.10 5.88
C LYS A 137 -7.47 5.95 6.65
N ASN A 138 -6.67 6.73 5.94
CA ASN A 138 -5.76 7.73 6.52
C ASN A 138 -4.67 7.09 7.40
N LEU A 139 -3.86 6.22 6.82
CA LEU A 139 -2.66 5.66 7.46
C LEU A 139 -1.41 6.26 6.82
N THR A 140 -0.51 6.77 7.64
CA THR A 140 0.82 7.24 7.20
C THR A 140 1.90 6.51 7.97
N ILE A 141 2.91 6.01 7.28
CA ILE A 141 4.13 5.45 7.86
C ILE A 141 5.30 6.23 7.29
N LYS A 142 6.07 6.89 8.16
CA LYS A 142 7.24 7.67 7.80
C LYS A 142 8.50 7.02 8.34
N GLY A 143 9.47 6.82 7.48
CA GLY A 143 10.79 6.32 7.88
C GLY A 143 10.78 4.89 8.42
N GLY A 144 11.92 4.52 8.96
CA GLY A 144 12.13 3.25 9.64
C GLY A 144 12.65 2.18 8.72
N THR A 145 13.47 1.32 9.32
CA THR A 145 14.04 0.13 8.72
C THR A 145 13.22 -1.06 9.19
N TRP A 146 12.46 -1.67 8.29
CA TRP A 146 11.50 -2.74 8.57
C TRP A 146 12.02 -4.06 8.02
N ARG A 147 12.47 -4.96 8.90
CA ARG A 147 13.25 -6.14 8.50
C ARG A 147 12.59 -7.44 8.86
N SER A 148 12.75 -8.40 7.96
CA SER A 148 12.67 -9.82 8.30
C SER A 148 13.96 -10.19 9.05
N PRO A 149 13.87 -10.97 10.14
CA PRO A 149 15.05 -11.46 10.87
C PRO A 149 15.77 -12.57 10.10
N ASP A 150 15.16 -13.10 9.04
CA ASP A 150 15.73 -14.17 8.23
C ASP A 150 16.67 -13.56 7.19
N ASP A 151 17.94 -14.00 7.14
CA ASP A 151 18.92 -13.56 6.14
C ASP A 151 18.46 -13.84 4.69
N GLY A 152 17.65 -14.88 4.53
CA GLY A 152 17.02 -15.24 3.25
C GLY A 152 15.80 -14.37 2.91
N GLY A 153 15.31 -13.57 3.86
CA GLY A 153 14.07 -12.79 3.79
C GLY A 153 12.81 -13.63 3.91
N ARG A 154 11.71 -12.95 4.25
CA ARG A 154 10.38 -13.55 4.34
C ARG A 154 9.85 -14.03 2.98
N LYS A 155 9.28 -15.24 2.97
CA LYS A 155 8.38 -15.71 1.91
C LYS A 155 6.98 -15.13 2.14
N GLY A 156 6.45 -14.39 1.16
CA GLY A 156 5.19 -13.66 1.27
C GLY A 156 5.38 -12.16 1.57
N SER A 157 4.30 -11.47 1.95
CA SER A 157 4.31 -10.01 2.02
C SER A 157 4.84 -9.46 3.35
N MET A 158 5.64 -8.39 3.32
CA MET A 158 6.05 -7.65 4.52
C MET A 158 4.95 -6.66 4.94
N PHE A 159 4.56 -5.78 4.03
CA PHE A 159 3.36 -4.95 4.18
C PHE A 159 2.25 -5.48 3.27
N GLN A 160 1.06 -5.73 3.83
CA GLN A 160 -0.14 -6.09 3.05
C GLN A 160 -1.31 -5.17 3.39
N PHE A 161 -1.63 -4.25 2.48
CA PHE A 161 -2.81 -3.39 2.62
C PHE A 161 -3.92 -3.90 1.72
N ALA A 162 -4.97 -4.46 2.31
CA ALA A 162 -6.18 -4.89 1.64
C ALA A 162 -7.36 -3.95 1.96
N PHE A 163 -8.11 -3.53 0.94
CA PHE A 163 -9.33 -2.70 1.08
C PHE A 163 -9.12 -1.40 1.88
N ALA A 164 -7.93 -0.81 1.77
CA ALA A 164 -7.56 0.40 2.48
C ALA A 164 -7.61 1.64 1.57
N SER A 165 -7.72 2.83 2.17
CA SER A 165 -7.69 4.08 1.41
C SER A 165 -6.87 5.19 2.06
N ASN A 166 -6.33 6.10 1.25
CA ASN A 166 -5.49 7.21 1.72
C ASN A 166 -4.31 6.70 2.57
N ILE A 167 -3.47 5.86 1.95
CA ILE A 167 -2.30 5.24 2.59
C ILE A 167 -1.05 5.92 2.06
N THR A 168 -0.16 6.33 2.95
CA THR A 168 1.15 6.89 2.59
C THR A 168 2.27 6.11 3.26
N LEU A 169 3.18 5.58 2.46
CA LEU A 169 4.49 5.09 2.90
C LEU A 169 5.53 6.09 2.39
N ASP A 170 6.28 6.69 3.30
CA ASP A 170 7.24 7.77 3.00
C ASP A 170 8.59 7.48 3.65
N GLY A 171 9.63 7.22 2.86
CA GLY A 171 10.98 7.06 3.41
C GLY A 171 11.21 5.74 4.15
N ILE A 172 10.38 4.71 3.93
CA ILE A 172 10.60 3.41 4.58
C ILE A 172 11.70 2.62 3.86
N ASP A 173 12.47 1.83 4.61
CA ASP A 173 13.36 0.80 4.06
C ASP A 173 12.83 -0.57 4.44
N VAL A 174 12.48 -1.39 3.45
CA VAL A 174 11.86 -2.71 3.66
C VAL A 174 12.45 -3.75 2.72
N ASN A 175 12.55 -4.99 3.22
CA ASN A 175 13.01 -6.13 2.44
C ASN A 175 12.13 -7.37 2.59
N ALA A 176 11.95 -8.10 1.50
CA ALA A 176 11.38 -9.45 1.48
C ALA A 176 12.35 -10.38 0.74
N ASN A 177 12.05 -11.66 0.63
CA ASN A 177 12.81 -12.50 -0.29
C ASN A 177 12.39 -12.28 -1.76
N PHE A 178 13.15 -12.84 -2.70
CA PHE A 178 12.86 -12.72 -4.14
C PHE A 178 11.49 -13.29 -4.55
N SER A 179 10.95 -14.24 -3.80
CA SER A 179 9.65 -14.87 -4.04
C SER A 179 8.54 -14.31 -3.13
N GLY A 180 8.77 -13.16 -2.51
CA GLY A 180 7.86 -12.47 -1.62
C GLY A 180 7.63 -11.03 -2.09
N HIS A 181 6.80 -10.31 -1.33
CA HIS A 181 6.39 -8.94 -1.67
C HIS A 181 6.81 -8.01 -0.54
N SER A 182 7.75 -7.11 -0.78
CA SER A 182 8.07 -6.12 0.23
C SER A 182 6.85 -5.22 0.52
N ILE A 183 6.07 -4.85 -0.50
CA ILE A 183 4.82 -4.10 -0.34
C ILE A 183 3.75 -4.68 -1.27
N GLU A 184 2.63 -5.09 -0.71
CA GLU A 184 1.46 -5.58 -1.45
C GLU A 184 0.24 -4.70 -1.12
N ILE A 185 -0.44 -4.20 -2.15
CA ILE A 185 -1.70 -3.49 -2.01
C ILE A 185 -2.79 -4.16 -2.84
N ILE A 186 -3.92 -4.46 -2.20
CA ILE A 186 -5.02 -5.27 -2.75
C ILE A 186 -6.30 -4.44 -2.65
N ALA A 187 -6.95 -4.17 -3.78
CA ALA A 187 -8.19 -3.38 -3.83
C ALA A 187 -8.14 -2.03 -3.07
N CYS A 188 -6.98 -1.37 -3.07
CA CYS A 188 -6.76 -0.11 -2.35
C CYS A 188 -7.06 1.13 -3.19
N SER A 189 -7.26 2.28 -2.53
CA SER A 189 -7.42 3.56 -3.22
C SER A 189 -6.65 4.72 -2.62
N ASN A 190 -6.14 5.62 -3.46
CA ASN A 190 -5.35 6.78 -3.02
C ASN A 190 -4.14 6.34 -2.18
N VAL A 191 -3.25 5.54 -2.78
CA VAL A 191 -2.02 5.09 -2.12
C VAL A 191 -0.83 5.82 -2.70
N THR A 192 0.05 6.32 -1.83
CA THR A 192 1.34 6.91 -2.22
C THR A 192 2.47 6.14 -1.53
N ILE A 193 3.37 5.56 -2.31
CA ILE A 193 4.62 4.95 -1.86
C ILE A 193 5.74 5.81 -2.41
N LYS A 194 6.46 6.52 -1.54
CA LYS A 194 7.46 7.49 -1.98
C LYS A 194 8.72 7.52 -1.13
N ASN A 195 9.84 7.86 -1.77
CA ASN A 195 11.15 7.99 -1.13
C ASN A 195 11.61 6.70 -0.42
N CYS A 196 11.06 5.53 -0.78
CA CYS A 196 11.35 4.28 -0.10
C CYS A 196 12.49 3.50 -0.76
N THR A 197 13.15 2.68 0.04
CA THR A 197 14.05 1.61 -0.43
C THR A 197 13.34 0.27 -0.26
N VAL A 198 13.17 -0.45 -1.36
CA VAL A 198 12.41 -1.72 -1.41
C VAL A 198 13.27 -2.78 -2.08
N ARG A 199 13.71 -3.80 -1.34
CA ARG A 199 14.69 -4.75 -1.87
C ARG A 199 14.38 -6.20 -1.55
N ALA A 200 14.49 -7.05 -2.57
CA ALA A 200 14.62 -8.48 -2.38
C ALA A 200 15.99 -8.80 -1.76
N ILE A 201 16.01 -9.75 -0.82
CA ILE A 201 17.23 -10.34 -0.25
C ILE A 201 17.19 -11.87 -0.39
N GLY A 202 18.31 -12.52 -0.05
CA GLY A 202 18.44 -13.97 -0.11
C GLY A 202 18.58 -14.55 -1.52
N SER A 203 18.24 -15.82 -1.66
CA SER A 203 18.34 -16.56 -2.92
C SER A 203 17.44 -15.96 -4.00
N ASN A 204 17.97 -15.82 -5.23
CA ASN A 204 17.27 -15.33 -6.40
C ASN A 204 16.97 -16.49 -7.37
N PRO A 205 15.76 -17.08 -7.35
CA PRO A 205 15.43 -18.19 -8.24
C PRO A 205 15.43 -17.72 -9.70
N LYS A 206 16.17 -18.42 -10.57
CA LYS A 206 16.38 -18.09 -12.00
C LYS A 206 15.11 -17.72 -12.78
N ASN A 207 13.98 -18.33 -12.41
CA ASN A 207 12.70 -18.15 -13.07
C ASN A 207 11.67 -17.42 -12.19
N CYS A 208 12.07 -16.76 -11.11
CA CYS A 208 11.16 -16.02 -10.24
C CYS A 208 10.42 -14.92 -11.00
N LYS A 209 9.12 -14.81 -10.73
CA LYS A 209 8.20 -13.86 -11.37
C LYS A 209 7.47 -13.02 -10.32
N GLU A 210 7.95 -12.96 -9.09
CA GLU A 210 7.28 -12.21 -8.01
C GLU A 210 7.72 -10.74 -7.99
N GLU A 211 6.82 -9.88 -7.49
CA GLU A 211 7.01 -8.44 -7.46
C GLU A 211 7.33 -7.92 -6.07
N GLN A 212 8.29 -7.00 -5.98
CA GLN A 212 8.62 -6.36 -4.70
C GLN A 212 7.59 -5.31 -4.29
N ILE A 213 7.04 -4.57 -5.25
CA ILE A 213 5.83 -3.76 -5.06
C ILE A 213 4.72 -4.33 -5.93
N GLN A 214 3.70 -4.92 -5.29
CA GLN A 214 2.55 -5.51 -5.96
C GLN A 214 1.29 -4.66 -5.78
N ILE A 215 0.66 -4.33 -6.89
CA ILE A 215 -0.65 -3.67 -6.98
C ILE A 215 -1.62 -4.71 -7.53
N ASP A 216 -2.42 -5.29 -6.67
CA ASP A 216 -3.12 -6.53 -6.97
C ASP A 216 -4.62 -6.39 -7.20
N VAL A 217 -5.13 -7.28 -8.05
CA VAL A 217 -6.54 -7.58 -8.19
C VAL A 217 -6.93 -8.62 -7.13
N SER A 218 -8.00 -8.35 -6.39
CA SER A 218 -8.44 -9.24 -5.31
C SER A 218 -9.18 -10.46 -5.87
N THR A 219 -8.50 -11.61 -5.96
CA THR A 219 -9.09 -12.90 -6.31
C THR A 219 -8.65 -13.97 -5.32
N LYS A 220 -9.31 -15.15 -5.33
CA LYS A 220 -8.91 -16.27 -4.45
C LYS A 220 -7.45 -16.70 -4.68
N ALA A 221 -7.00 -16.67 -5.92
CA ALA A 221 -5.66 -17.12 -6.30
C ALA A 221 -4.56 -16.12 -5.92
N THR A 222 -4.82 -14.83 -6.14
CA THR A 222 -3.84 -13.75 -5.92
C THR A 222 -3.85 -13.25 -4.48
N ALA A 223 -5.02 -13.25 -3.81
CA ALA A 223 -5.19 -12.75 -2.45
C ALA A 223 -5.81 -13.82 -1.51
N PRO A 224 -5.16 -14.98 -1.30
CA PRO A 224 -5.74 -16.09 -0.53
C PRO A 224 -6.02 -15.72 0.93
N LYS A 225 -5.23 -14.83 1.54
CA LYS A 225 -5.47 -14.35 2.91
C LYS A 225 -6.68 -13.41 3.00
N VAL A 226 -6.94 -12.63 1.96
CA VAL A 226 -8.18 -11.84 1.85
C VAL A 226 -9.38 -12.76 1.62
N ALA A 227 -9.22 -13.84 0.87
CA ALA A 227 -10.28 -14.82 0.62
C ALA A 227 -10.83 -15.45 1.92
N ALA A 228 -9.98 -15.61 2.94
CA ALA A 228 -10.37 -16.13 4.25
C ALA A 228 -11.43 -15.28 4.97
N TYR A 229 -11.57 -13.99 4.62
CA TYR A 229 -12.62 -13.11 5.15
C TYR A 229 -13.95 -13.22 4.38
N GLY A 230 -14.01 -14.02 3.32
CA GLY A 230 -15.23 -14.35 2.59
C GLY A 230 -15.19 -14.02 1.11
N ALA A 231 -15.97 -14.78 0.33
CA ALA A 231 -15.98 -14.72 -1.13
C ALA A 231 -16.32 -13.33 -1.71
N LYS A 232 -17.03 -12.48 -0.96
CA LYS A 232 -17.34 -11.10 -1.36
C LYS A 232 -16.10 -10.24 -1.57
N TYR A 233 -14.98 -10.52 -0.90
CA TYR A 233 -13.76 -9.73 -0.98
C TYR A 233 -12.83 -10.11 -2.13
N VAL A 234 -13.13 -11.18 -2.86
CA VAL A 234 -12.24 -11.75 -3.90
C VAL A 234 -12.97 -11.93 -5.24
N LYS A 235 -13.77 -10.94 -5.62
CA LYS A 235 -14.57 -10.87 -6.86
C LYS A 235 -13.90 -10.01 -7.95
N GLY A 236 -12.58 -9.82 -7.86
CA GLY A 236 -11.79 -9.04 -8.80
C GLY A 236 -11.83 -7.53 -8.54
N GLN A 237 -11.94 -7.12 -7.27
CA GLN A 237 -11.76 -5.73 -6.86
C GLN A 237 -10.33 -5.27 -7.21
N THR A 238 -10.16 -4.00 -7.58
CA THR A 238 -8.91 -3.46 -8.13
C THR A 238 -8.50 -2.16 -7.46
N CYS A 239 -7.22 -1.84 -7.56
CA CYS A 239 -6.65 -0.61 -7.03
C CYS A 239 -6.92 0.63 -7.92
N LYS A 240 -7.09 1.81 -7.30
CA LYS A 240 -7.27 3.09 -8.00
C LYS A 240 -6.44 4.23 -7.38
N ASN A 241 -5.95 5.15 -8.21
CA ASN A 241 -5.17 6.32 -7.78
C ASN A 241 -3.93 5.92 -6.97
N ILE A 242 -3.00 5.21 -7.60
CA ILE A 242 -1.78 4.71 -6.96
C ILE A 242 -0.58 5.49 -7.49
N LYS A 243 0.29 5.93 -6.58
CA LYS A 243 1.49 6.70 -6.87
C LYS A 243 2.72 5.99 -6.29
N ILE A 244 3.66 5.61 -7.14
CA ILE A 244 4.97 5.06 -6.78
C ILE A 244 6.03 6.09 -7.24
N ILE A 245 6.57 6.87 -6.30
CA ILE A 245 7.35 8.08 -6.61
C ILE A 245 8.71 8.10 -5.90
N ASN A 246 9.81 8.37 -6.61
CA ASN A 246 11.15 8.55 -5.99
C ASN A 246 11.62 7.35 -5.15
N ASN A 247 11.28 6.12 -5.53
CA ASN A 247 11.72 4.92 -4.81
C ASN A 247 12.91 4.26 -5.50
N THR A 248 13.69 3.50 -4.74
CA THR A 248 14.64 2.52 -5.24
C THR A 248 14.07 1.12 -5.01
N VAL A 249 13.91 0.35 -6.09
CA VAL A 249 13.27 -0.98 -6.03
C VAL A 249 14.13 -2.03 -6.74
N TYR A 250 14.48 -3.09 -6.03
CA TYR A 250 15.30 -4.20 -6.53
C TYR A 250 14.65 -5.56 -6.25
N GLY A 251 14.51 -6.43 -7.25
CA GLY A 251 14.05 -7.81 -7.04
C GLY A 251 13.89 -8.65 -8.31
N ALA A 252 13.12 -9.75 -8.25
CA ALA A 252 12.82 -10.57 -9.43
C ALA A 252 12.04 -9.78 -10.49
N ARG A 253 10.98 -9.09 -10.05
CA ARG A 253 10.31 -7.96 -10.70
C ARG A 253 10.25 -6.80 -9.72
N ALA A 254 10.50 -5.58 -10.19
CA ALA A 254 10.46 -4.41 -9.30
C ALA A 254 9.01 -4.03 -8.97
N ILE A 255 8.17 -3.78 -9.99
CA ILE A 255 6.78 -3.37 -9.81
C ILE A 255 5.83 -4.24 -10.64
N GLY A 256 4.76 -4.72 -10.02
CA GLY A 256 3.63 -5.39 -10.69
C GLY A 256 2.32 -4.65 -10.49
N VAL A 257 1.68 -4.27 -11.59
CA VAL A 257 0.25 -3.97 -11.63
C VAL A 257 -0.42 -5.19 -12.23
N ASN A 258 -1.01 -6.00 -11.35
CA ASN A 258 -1.35 -7.37 -11.66
C ASN A 258 -2.72 -7.50 -12.31
N TYR A 259 -2.91 -8.64 -12.96
CA TYR A 259 -4.20 -9.11 -13.45
C TYR A 259 -4.35 -10.57 -13.05
N HIS A 260 -5.57 -11.09 -13.14
CA HIS A 260 -5.80 -12.51 -13.03
C HIS A 260 -6.80 -12.99 -14.09
N ALA A 261 -6.54 -14.17 -14.67
CA ALA A 261 -7.32 -14.71 -15.79
C ALA A 261 -8.78 -15.00 -15.43
N SER A 262 -9.11 -15.27 -14.17
CA SER A 262 -10.49 -15.46 -13.70
C SER A 262 -11.31 -14.16 -13.68
N CYS A 263 -10.67 -13.01 -13.83
CA CYS A 263 -11.29 -11.69 -13.80
C CYS A 263 -10.71 -10.79 -14.90
N PRO A 264 -10.73 -11.23 -16.18
CA PRO A 264 -9.94 -10.61 -17.24
C PRO A 264 -10.44 -9.18 -17.57
N SER A 265 -11.70 -8.88 -17.27
CA SER A 265 -12.34 -7.58 -17.50
C SER A 265 -12.28 -6.64 -16.28
N LYS A 266 -11.44 -6.92 -15.28
CA LYS A 266 -11.20 -6.03 -14.13
C LYS A 266 -9.94 -5.22 -14.35
N TYR A 267 -10.00 -3.93 -14.00
CA TYR A 267 -8.98 -2.96 -14.35
C TYR A 267 -8.62 -2.04 -13.19
N HIS A 268 -7.32 -1.91 -12.96
CA HIS A 268 -6.74 -0.86 -12.16
C HIS A 268 -6.94 0.51 -12.83
N LYS A 269 -6.95 1.58 -12.03
CA LYS A 269 -7.21 2.94 -12.54
C LYS A 269 -6.20 3.96 -12.02
N ASN A 270 -5.74 4.85 -12.90
CA ASN A 270 -4.91 6.01 -12.55
C ASN A 270 -3.65 5.62 -11.77
N ILE A 271 -2.75 4.90 -12.43
CA ILE A 271 -1.48 4.44 -11.82
C ILE A 271 -0.32 5.32 -12.29
N VAL A 272 0.46 5.84 -11.35
CA VAL A 272 1.62 6.70 -11.63
C VAL A 272 2.88 6.05 -11.06
N ILE A 273 3.87 5.81 -11.92
CA ILE A 273 5.21 5.33 -11.58
C ILE A 273 6.19 6.41 -12.05
N LYS A 274 6.73 7.19 -11.12
CA LYS A 274 7.51 8.40 -11.45
C LYS A 274 8.83 8.49 -10.69
N ASN A 275 9.89 8.88 -11.39
CA ASN A 275 11.19 9.22 -10.79
C ASN A 275 11.81 8.09 -9.93
N ASN A 276 11.50 6.83 -10.22
CA ASN A 276 12.04 5.69 -9.49
C ASN A 276 13.32 5.15 -10.15
N VAL A 277 14.11 4.43 -9.36
CA VAL A 277 15.19 3.55 -9.81
C VAL A 277 14.70 2.11 -9.66
N LEU A 278 14.48 1.42 -10.77
CA LEU A 278 13.85 0.10 -10.82
C LEU A 278 14.78 -0.91 -11.47
N HIS A 279 15.16 -1.94 -10.72
CA HIS A 279 16.05 -2.99 -11.18
C HIS A 279 15.41 -4.35 -10.93
N SER A 280 15.21 -5.11 -12.02
CA SER A 280 14.77 -6.50 -11.96
C SER A 280 15.83 -7.47 -12.46
N THR A 281 15.85 -8.68 -11.90
CA THR A 281 16.87 -9.69 -12.21
C THR A 281 16.38 -10.82 -13.11
N THR A 282 15.15 -11.32 -12.90
CA THR A 282 14.65 -12.55 -13.55
C THR A 282 13.33 -12.37 -14.29
N SER A 283 12.71 -11.20 -14.17
CA SER A 283 11.44 -10.87 -14.81
C SER A 283 11.38 -9.43 -15.33
N GLU A 284 10.22 -8.97 -15.82
CA GLU A 284 10.05 -7.57 -16.23
C GLU A 284 10.43 -6.61 -15.10
N ALA A 285 10.89 -5.41 -15.42
CA ALA A 285 11.08 -4.40 -14.38
C ALA A 285 9.73 -3.83 -13.95
N ILE A 286 8.86 -3.54 -14.92
CA ILE A 286 7.47 -3.14 -14.71
C ILE A 286 6.54 -4.06 -15.52
N GLN A 287 5.70 -4.79 -14.79
CA GLN A 287 4.49 -5.41 -15.33
C GLN A 287 3.34 -4.43 -15.14
N PHE A 288 2.74 -3.93 -16.22
CA PHE A 288 1.72 -2.88 -16.19
C PHE A 288 0.43 -3.33 -16.86
N PHE A 289 -0.31 -4.21 -16.18
CA PHE A 289 -1.39 -4.97 -16.80
C PHE A 289 -2.77 -4.44 -16.40
N ASN A 290 -3.71 -4.47 -17.35
CA ASN A 290 -5.11 -4.08 -17.16
C ASN A 290 -5.28 -2.72 -16.46
N VAL A 291 -4.64 -1.68 -17.00
CA VAL A 291 -4.72 -0.33 -16.44
C VAL A 291 -5.52 0.62 -17.34
N ILE A 292 -6.47 1.33 -16.74
CA ILE A 292 -7.13 2.50 -17.33
C ILE A 292 -6.44 3.75 -16.79
N ASN A 293 -5.87 4.56 -17.68
CA ASN A 293 -5.04 5.73 -17.37
C ASN A 293 -3.79 5.43 -16.54
N GLY A 294 -2.64 5.79 -17.08
CA GLY A 294 -1.37 5.56 -16.40
C GLY A 294 -0.25 6.43 -16.89
N THR A 295 0.72 6.69 -16.02
CA THR A 295 1.94 7.43 -16.35
C THR A 295 3.17 6.71 -15.80
N ILE A 296 4.13 6.43 -16.68
CA ILE A 296 5.47 5.93 -16.35
C ILE A 296 6.46 6.99 -16.81
N SER A 297 7.05 7.75 -15.88
CA SER A 297 7.89 8.89 -16.28
C SER A 297 9.08 9.21 -15.40
N GLY A 298 10.19 9.63 -16.00
CA GLY A 298 11.36 10.07 -15.24
C GLY A 298 12.12 8.95 -14.54
N ASN A 299 11.81 7.68 -14.84
CA ASN A 299 12.40 6.54 -14.13
C ASN A 299 13.71 6.09 -14.81
N LYS A 300 14.60 5.49 -14.02
CA LYS A 300 15.69 4.63 -14.48
C LYS A 300 15.23 3.18 -14.32
N ILE A 301 15.11 2.43 -15.42
CA ILE A 301 14.46 1.11 -15.44
C ILE A 301 15.40 0.11 -16.09
N ARG A 302 15.66 -1.03 -15.43
CA ARG A 302 16.49 -2.11 -15.95
C ARG A 302 15.91 -3.47 -15.64
N THR A 303 15.94 -4.37 -16.62
CA THR A 303 15.79 -5.81 -16.40
C THR A 303 17.04 -6.55 -16.88
N ASP A 304 17.55 -7.44 -16.03
CA ASP A 304 18.63 -8.38 -16.37
C ASP A 304 18.12 -9.75 -16.83
N ALA A 305 16.80 -9.95 -16.88
CA ALA A 305 16.22 -11.24 -17.18
C ALA A 305 16.66 -11.78 -18.55
N THR A 306 17.10 -13.03 -18.61
CA THR A 306 17.72 -13.66 -19.81
C THR A 306 16.94 -14.83 -20.41
N ARG A 307 15.64 -14.93 -20.13
CA ARG A 307 14.79 -16.03 -20.61
C ARG A 307 14.72 -16.10 -22.15
N LYS A 308 14.92 -17.30 -22.68
CA LYS A 308 14.73 -17.66 -24.10
C LYS A 308 13.35 -18.35 -24.25
N THR A 309 12.88 -18.58 -25.47
CA THR A 309 11.61 -19.27 -25.82
C THR A 309 10.30 -18.53 -25.49
N ASP A 310 9.19 -19.27 -25.37
CA ASP A 310 7.81 -18.86 -25.02
C ASP A 310 7.72 -17.88 -23.82
N ASN A 311 8.65 -17.94 -22.88
CA ASN A 311 8.72 -17.08 -21.70
C ASN A 311 9.52 -15.78 -21.90
N ALA A 312 9.91 -15.43 -23.13
CA ALA A 312 10.71 -14.24 -23.39
C ALA A 312 10.01 -12.91 -22.99
N SER A 313 8.68 -12.89 -22.78
CA SER A 313 7.97 -11.69 -22.32
C SER A 313 8.43 -11.20 -20.96
N TYR A 314 8.87 -12.10 -20.09
CA TYR A 314 9.45 -11.76 -18.78
C TYR A 314 10.81 -11.05 -18.89
N THR A 315 11.27 -10.71 -20.09
CA THR A 315 12.55 -10.01 -20.30
C THR A 315 12.37 -8.61 -20.92
N ILE A 316 11.12 -8.14 -20.94
CA ILE A 316 10.75 -6.78 -21.33
C ILE A 316 10.96 -5.87 -20.13
N ALA A 317 11.56 -4.69 -20.29
CA ALA A 317 11.70 -3.77 -19.16
C ALA A 317 10.34 -3.19 -18.73
N VAL A 318 9.58 -2.61 -19.65
CA VAL A 318 8.23 -2.05 -19.41
C VAL A 318 7.21 -2.77 -20.28
N HIS A 319 6.40 -3.62 -19.65
CA HIS A 319 5.41 -4.44 -20.33
C HIS A 319 3.99 -3.95 -20.04
N ILE A 320 3.36 -3.34 -21.04
CA ILE A 320 2.01 -2.80 -20.95
C ILE A 320 1.07 -3.77 -21.65
N GLN A 321 0.19 -4.41 -20.90
CA GLN A 321 -0.67 -5.47 -21.45
C GLN A 321 -2.13 -5.30 -21.04
N ASN A 322 -3.04 -5.54 -21.98
CA ASN A 322 -4.46 -5.71 -21.69
C ASN A 322 -4.86 -7.16 -22.00
N ASN A 323 -5.32 -7.86 -20.97
CA ASN A 323 -5.62 -9.29 -21.00
C ASN A 323 -7.13 -9.61 -21.12
N GLY A 324 -8.00 -8.60 -21.18
CA GLY A 324 -9.43 -8.82 -21.32
C GLY A 324 -10.13 -7.87 -22.27
N LYS A 325 -11.44 -8.03 -22.37
CA LYS A 325 -12.30 -7.14 -23.16
C LYS A 325 -12.18 -5.72 -22.60
N ALA A 326 -11.83 -4.78 -23.46
CA ALA A 326 -11.64 -3.40 -23.05
C ALA A 326 -12.99 -2.77 -22.62
N PRO A 327 -13.10 -2.19 -21.42
CA PRO A 327 -14.30 -1.48 -20.99
C PRO A 327 -14.47 -0.18 -21.78
N ALA A 328 -15.67 0.41 -21.77
CA ALA A 328 -15.95 1.67 -22.48
C ALA A 328 -14.94 2.79 -22.11
N ALA A 329 -14.60 2.90 -20.83
CA ALA A 329 -13.60 3.85 -20.32
C ALA A 329 -12.19 3.66 -20.91
N MET A 330 -11.87 2.49 -21.46
CA MET A 330 -10.58 2.28 -22.12
C MET A 330 -10.44 3.09 -23.42
N LYS A 331 -11.55 3.46 -24.07
CA LYS A 331 -11.52 4.25 -25.32
C LYS A 331 -10.86 5.61 -25.13
N SER A 332 -11.14 6.27 -24.01
CA SER A 332 -10.54 7.55 -23.62
C SER A 332 -9.29 7.40 -22.75
N SER A 333 -8.91 6.17 -22.41
CA SER A 333 -7.73 5.88 -21.58
C SER A 333 -6.45 6.38 -22.25
N VAL A 334 -5.58 7.02 -21.46
CA VAL A 334 -4.24 7.44 -21.91
C VAL A 334 -3.17 6.79 -21.03
N ILE A 335 -2.33 5.97 -21.65
CA ILE A 335 -1.07 5.52 -21.05
C ILE A 335 0.06 6.39 -21.60
N THR A 336 0.83 7.02 -20.71
CA THR A 336 1.98 7.86 -21.07
C THR A 336 3.27 7.24 -20.54
N VAL A 337 4.23 6.99 -21.42
CA VAL A 337 5.60 6.57 -21.07
C VAL A 337 6.55 7.65 -21.54
N LYS A 338 7.12 8.46 -20.62
CA LYS A 338 7.93 9.62 -21.02
C LYS A 338 9.18 9.87 -20.19
N ASN A 339 10.23 10.41 -20.81
CA ASN A 339 11.45 10.84 -20.11
C ASN A 339 12.08 9.74 -19.24
N ASN A 340 11.99 8.47 -19.65
CA ASN A 340 12.62 7.37 -18.92
C ASN A 340 13.96 6.99 -19.57
N LEU A 341 14.87 6.49 -18.74
CA LEU A 341 16.06 5.74 -19.16
C LEU A 341 15.77 4.25 -18.96
N ILE A 342 15.78 3.46 -20.04
CA ILE A 342 15.27 2.08 -20.01
C ILE A 342 16.29 1.11 -20.61
N TYR A 343 16.58 0.02 -19.89
CA TYR A 343 17.42 -1.08 -20.32
C TYR A 343 16.60 -2.38 -20.33
N GLY A 344 16.24 -2.83 -21.53
CA GLY A 344 15.50 -4.06 -21.75
C GLY A 344 16.34 -5.16 -22.42
N ASN A 345 15.89 -6.41 -22.27
CA ASN A 345 16.48 -7.52 -23.00
C ASN A 345 15.70 -7.81 -24.29
N ARG A 346 14.50 -8.41 -24.21
CA ARG A 346 13.66 -8.64 -25.41
C ARG A 346 13.13 -7.33 -25.99
N ASN A 347 12.58 -6.46 -25.15
CA ASN A 347 12.12 -5.12 -25.52
C ASN A 347 12.43 -4.15 -24.37
N GLY A 348 12.59 -2.86 -24.69
CA GLY A 348 12.56 -1.81 -23.67
C GLY A 348 11.13 -1.53 -23.23
N ILE A 349 10.27 -1.15 -24.18
CA ILE A 349 8.84 -0.92 -23.98
C ILE A 349 8.08 -1.79 -24.96
N TYR A 350 7.10 -2.55 -24.46
CA TYR A 350 6.23 -3.36 -25.29
C TYR A 350 4.76 -3.18 -24.91
N VAL A 351 3.90 -2.98 -25.91
CA VAL A 351 2.45 -2.81 -25.72
C VAL A 351 1.70 -3.97 -26.38
N LYS A 352 0.82 -4.63 -25.63
CA LYS A 352 0.01 -5.75 -26.12
C LYS A 352 -1.44 -5.66 -25.67
N GLY A 353 -2.37 -5.58 -26.62
CA GLY A 353 -3.79 -5.84 -26.37
C GLY A 353 -4.15 -7.25 -26.84
N TYR A 354 -4.68 -8.09 -25.96
CA TYR A 354 -5.19 -9.40 -26.36
C TYR A 354 -6.56 -9.25 -27.04
N SER A 355 -6.68 -9.84 -28.23
CA SER A 355 -7.83 -9.73 -29.15
C SER A 355 -8.09 -8.32 -29.71
N THR A 356 -8.82 -8.26 -30.84
CA THR A 356 -9.31 -6.99 -31.42
C THR A 356 -10.25 -6.23 -30.47
N SER A 357 -10.80 -6.88 -29.46
CA SER A 357 -11.68 -6.28 -28.43
C SER A 357 -10.92 -5.69 -27.23
N GLY A 358 -9.63 -6.00 -27.07
CA GLY A 358 -8.79 -5.57 -25.93
C GLY A 358 -7.96 -4.32 -26.17
N ARG A 359 -8.35 -3.45 -27.12
CA ARG A 359 -7.52 -2.30 -27.53
C ARG A 359 -7.45 -1.23 -26.45
N PHE A 360 -6.24 -0.77 -26.12
CA PHE A 360 -6.05 0.47 -25.38
C PHE A 360 -6.58 1.67 -26.18
N GLY A 361 -6.96 2.74 -25.49
CA GLY A 361 -7.27 4.03 -26.12
C GLY A 361 -6.04 4.62 -26.78
N LYS A 362 -5.28 5.42 -26.03
CA LYS A 362 -4.05 6.06 -26.51
C LYS A 362 -2.85 5.63 -25.68
N VAL A 363 -1.78 5.24 -26.36
CA VAL A 363 -0.47 5.02 -25.73
C VAL A 363 0.52 6.01 -26.34
N LYS A 364 1.08 6.88 -25.50
CA LYS A 364 2.08 7.89 -25.87
C LYS A 364 3.43 7.48 -25.32
N VAL A 365 4.40 7.25 -26.18
CA VAL A 365 5.78 6.94 -25.80
C VAL A 365 6.68 8.06 -26.30
N THR A 366 7.16 8.93 -25.41
CA THR A 366 7.85 10.16 -25.82
C THR A 366 9.12 10.46 -25.03
N LYS A 367 10.17 10.94 -25.70
CA LYS A 367 11.39 11.43 -25.04
C LYS A 367 12.07 10.40 -24.11
N ASN A 368 11.94 9.11 -24.39
CA ASN A 368 12.65 8.07 -23.65
C ASN A 368 14.00 7.77 -24.32
N THR A 369 15.00 7.40 -23.52
CA THR A 369 16.23 6.78 -23.98
C THR A 369 16.16 5.30 -23.67
N VAL A 370 16.13 4.47 -24.71
CA VAL A 370 15.83 3.04 -24.59
C VAL A 370 16.95 2.22 -25.21
N TYR A 371 17.53 1.34 -24.40
CA TYR A 371 18.51 0.34 -24.77
C TYR A 371 17.85 -1.04 -24.79
N CYS A 372 18.09 -1.84 -25.83
CA CYS A 372 17.54 -3.18 -25.94
C CYS A 372 18.55 -4.18 -26.47
N LYS A 373 18.74 -5.32 -25.78
CA LYS A 373 19.78 -6.32 -26.15
C LYS A 373 19.48 -6.93 -27.52
N LYS A 374 18.20 -7.22 -27.80
CA LYS A 374 17.77 -7.76 -29.09
C LYS A 374 17.98 -6.79 -30.27
N GLY A 375 18.06 -5.49 -30.01
CA GLY A 375 18.37 -4.48 -31.02
C GLY A 375 17.47 -3.25 -31.00
N LYS A 376 17.82 -2.27 -31.83
CA LYS A 376 17.11 -0.98 -31.91
C LYS A 376 15.63 -1.15 -32.28
N ALA A 377 15.31 -2.08 -33.18
CA ALA A 377 13.94 -2.37 -33.60
C ALA A 377 13.05 -2.79 -32.42
N ASN A 378 13.60 -3.55 -31.48
CA ASN A 378 12.88 -4.05 -30.32
C ASN A 378 12.77 -3.06 -29.16
N CYS A 379 13.42 -1.89 -29.22
CA CYS A 379 13.41 -0.93 -28.12
C CYS A 379 11.98 -0.51 -27.73
N ILE A 380 11.15 -0.16 -28.72
CA ILE A 380 9.77 0.30 -28.52
C ILE A 380 8.91 -0.32 -29.61
N ASP A 381 7.98 -1.16 -29.21
CA ASP A 381 7.15 -1.93 -30.14
C ASP A 381 5.75 -2.22 -29.56
N GLN A 382 4.82 -2.60 -30.43
CA GLN A 382 3.49 -3.09 -30.05
C GLN A 382 3.05 -4.26 -30.92
N THR A 383 2.21 -5.14 -30.38
CA THR A 383 1.40 -6.01 -31.26
C THR A 383 0.46 -5.12 -32.07
N ARG A 384 0.41 -5.31 -33.41
CA ARG A 384 -0.46 -4.53 -34.31
C ARG A 384 -1.90 -4.53 -33.80
N GLY A 385 -2.53 -3.35 -33.77
CA GLY A 385 -3.90 -3.19 -33.31
C GLY A 385 -4.08 -3.09 -31.79
N SER A 386 -3.02 -3.23 -30.99
CA SER A 386 -3.11 -3.18 -29.50
C SER A 386 -3.70 -1.91 -28.94
N CYS A 387 -3.67 -0.81 -29.68
CA CYS A 387 -4.29 0.44 -29.27
C CYS A 387 -4.99 1.16 -30.44
N ARG A 388 -5.84 2.14 -30.13
CA ARG A 388 -6.48 3.02 -31.12
C ARG A 388 -5.48 4.06 -31.64
N SER A 389 -4.58 4.53 -30.78
CA SER A 389 -3.52 5.45 -31.16
C SER A 389 -2.22 5.10 -30.44
N PHE A 390 -1.20 4.70 -31.20
CA PHE A 390 0.17 4.52 -30.72
C PHE A 390 1.02 5.68 -31.21
N LYS A 391 1.41 6.59 -30.31
CA LYS A 391 2.25 7.75 -30.66
C LYS A 391 3.64 7.55 -30.10
N VAL A 392 4.62 7.35 -30.97
CA VAL A 392 6.04 7.21 -30.62
C VAL A 392 6.79 8.42 -31.18
N THR A 393 7.32 9.30 -30.32
CA THR A 393 7.91 10.57 -30.76
C THR A 393 9.15 10.94 -29.94
N ALA A 394 10.21 11.41 -30.61
CA ALA A 394 11.43 11.90 -29.97
C ALA A 394 12.10 10.92 -28.99
N ASN A 395 12.01 9.60 -29.24
CA ASN A 395 12.71 8.60 -28.41
C ASN A 395 14.07 8.26 -29.03
N LYS A 396 15.09 8.09 -28.19
CA LYS A 396 16.41 7.59 -28.58
C LYS A 396 16.44 6.08 -28.39
N LYS A 397 16.80 5.32 -29.43
CA LYS A 397 16.80 3.84 -29.43
C LYS A 397 18.21 3.31 -29.70
N HIS A 398 18.70 2.45 -28.83
CA HIS A 398 20.06 1.93 -28.86
C HIS A 398 20.06 0.40 -28.73
N LYS A 399 20.95 -0.26 -29.46
CA LYS A 399 21.35 -1.63 -29.13
C LYS A 399 22.40 -1.52 -28.02
N TRP A 400 22.34 -2.38 -27.01
CA TRP A 400 23.39 -2.46 -26.00
C TRP A 400 23.95 -3.89 -25.95
N THR A 401 25.27 -3.98 -25.90
CA THR A 401 26.03 -5.23 -26.09
C THR A 401 26.85 -5.61 -24.86
N LYS A 402 27.02 -4.72 -23.87
CA LYS A 402 27.74 -4.99 -22.61
C LYS A 402 26.96 -4.47 -21.41
N SER A 403 27.06 -5.21 -20.29
CA SER A 403 26.38 -4.97 -19.01
C SER A 403 27.08 -3.95 -18.11
N THR A 404 28.21 -3.38 -18.54
CA THR A 404 29.18 -2.65 -17.71
C THR A 404 28.80 -1.21 -17.40
N ASP A 405 27.77 -0.66 -18.03
CA ASP A 405 27.23 0.64 -17.63
C ASP A 405 26.01 0.45 -16.73
N ILE A 406 26.12 1.03 -15.54
CA ILE A 406 25.11 1.10 -14.47
C ILE A 406 25.12 -0.15 -13.58
N GLN A 407 26.22 -0.29 -12.83
CA GLN A 407 26.10 -0.45 -11.38
C GLN A 407 25.12 0.62 -10.93
N VAL A 408 23.86 0.21 -10.70
CA VAL A 408 22.90 1.07 -10.01
C VAL A 408 23.57 1.34 -8.68
N ASN A 409 24.08 2.56 -8.47
CA ASN A 409 24.48 3.03 -7.16
C ASN A 409 23.23 2.91 -6.29
N LEU A 410 23.10 1.74 -5.64
CA LEU A 410 22.32 1.51 -4.46
C LEU A 410 23.16 2.09 -3.32
N ALA A 411 23.31 3.42 -3.35
CA ALA A 411 23.68 4.18 -2.17
C ALA A 411 22.37 4.51 -1.44
#